data_AF-A0A6I9PCM4-F1
#
_entry.id   AF-A0A6I9PCM4-F1
#
_cell.length_a   1.000
_cell.length_b   1.000
_cell.length_c   1.000
_cell.angle_alpha   90.00
_cell.angle_beta   90.00
_cell.angle_gamma   90.00
#
_symmetry.space_group_name_H-M   'P 1'
#
loop_
_entity.id
_entity.type
_entity.pdbx_description
1 polymer ?
#
loop_
_entity_poly.entity_id
_entity_poly.type
_entity_poly.pdbx_seq_one_letter_code
_entity_poly.pdbx_strand_id
1 'polypeptide(L)'
;MEHNEAVLLNAAPADGAHGGAPLLHRTGACCHGGAKMAVLAYSLGKREINQHFTIKNAKLISLVLVSLLIVFHTASRYYGGGDSCEWLLSKGRYLGESVWQPYGCMMHKYKSNEANNCLAPKRVVFVGDSRIRQLFYSFIKIIDPEQREVGNKHEDISFLHKSSSVNVEFLWYPEANNSMKERLISWTHEGSLKPDVVILGAATWSIKLRSGSSETLQQYKVNLTAIAVHLEKLADHGEVYWVLQDPVNEEVLSENRKMITNQQLEQYNEAAADVLNSSNRKGRSRIRLLAAARQAALETIAQSDDGLHLPESTRNVGAMVLMNSMCNNKLRPIDGSCCQTVPPISLVQKLSAFFFLGSAVVFVVLHVLGNNHQRRHVPPDVESLEEKKPATAAAAPGPKELFKALGRMGIIMGYFYLCDRADVFMKEQKFYTHSTFFIPLVYIIVLGVFYYENSKETKFLNREQTDEWKGWMQLVILIYHVSGASAFLPVYMHVRVLVAAYLFQTGYGHFSFFWLKGDFGLYRVCQVLFRLNFLVLVLCVVMNRPYQFYYFVPLVTFWFAVIYSTMALWPQILQKKANGSGFWHLGILAKLLGLLIVICVFAFSQVSEFKTYFNPT
;
A
#
# COMPACT_ATOMS: atom_id res chain seq x y z
N MET A 1 -56.28 32.60 2.60
CA MET A 1 -56.47 33.94 2.01
C MET A 1 -56.41 33.72 0.52
N GLU A 2 -57.56 33.34 -0.03
CA GLU A 2 -58.49 34.25 -0.72
C GLU A 2 -57.96 34.53 -2.13
N HIS A 3 -58.50 33.83 -3.14
CA HIS A 3 -59.76 34.10 -3.85
C HIS A 3 -59.55 35.02 -5.05
N ASN A 4 -59.76 34.44 -6.24
CA ASN A 4 -60.71 34.85 -7.30
C ASN A 4 -60.10 34.50 -8.66
N GLU A 5 -60.69 33.59 -9.44
CA GLU A 5 -61.93 33.78 -10.25
C GLU A 5 -61.83 35.01 -11.14
N ALA A 6 -62.24 35.04 -12.40
CA ALA A 6 -62.82 34.11 -13.36
C ALA A 6 -62.72 34.88 -14.71
N VAL A 7 -62.83 34.30 -15.90
CA VAL A 7 -64.06 34.15 -16.71
C VAL A 7 -63.50 33.90 -18.12
N LEU A 8 -63.66 32.76 -18.80
CA LEU A 8 -64.85 32.08 -19.36
C LEU A 8 -65.35 32.68 -20.69
N LEU A 9 -65.88 31.76 -21.51
CA LEU A 9 -66.58 31.85 -22.80
C LEU A 9 -65.71 31.74 -24.07
N ASN A 10 -66.04 30.92 -25.08
CA ASN A 10 -67.00 29.82 -25.29
C ASN A 10 -66.64 29.26 -26.71
N ALA A 11 -66.60 27.93 -26.93
CA ALA A 11 -67.64 27.10 -27.60
C ALA A 11 -67.89 27.48 -29.09
N ALA A 12 -67.99 26.60 -30.10
CA ALA A 12 -67.92 25.15 -30.29
C ALA A 12 -67.89 24.91 -31.85
N PRO A 13 -68.08 23.69 -32.42
CA PRO A 13 -67.44 23.22 -33.68
C PRO A 13 -68.40 23.12 -34.89
N ALA A 14 -67.88 22.86 -36.09
CA ALA A 14 -68.60 22.12 -37.15
C ALA A 14 -67.71 21.67 -38.31
N ASP A 15 -68.04 20.46 -38.78
CA ASP A 15 -67.54 19.60 -39.86
C ASP A 15 -67.27 20.20 -41.25
N GLY A 16 -66.50 19.45 -42.05
CA GLY A 16 -66.60 19.49 -43.52
C GLY A 16 -65.39 18.94 -44.27
N ALA A 17 -65.49 17.71 -44.76
CA ALA A 17 -64.50 17.06 -45.64
C ALA A 17 -64.52 17.64 -47.07
N HIS A 18 -63.34 17.81 -47.69
CA HIS A 18 -62.97 17.30 -49.04
C HIS A 18 -61.70 17.96 -49.60
N GLY A 19 -60.74 17.12 -50.03
CA GLY A 19 -59.98 17.24 -51.28
C GLY A 19 -59.00 18.42 -51.49
N GLY A 20 -57.70 18.12 -51.52
CA GLY A 20 -56.69 18.95 -52.20
C GLY A 20 -55.30 18.88 -51.59
N ALA A 21 -54.35 18.30 -52.32
CA ALA A 21 -52.93 18.23 -51.94
C ALA A 21 -52.32 19.65 -51.74
N PRO A 22 -51.47 19.88 -50.72
CA PRO A 22 -50.82 21.18 -50.55
C PRO A 22 -49.45 21.24 -51.23
N LEU A 23 -49.24 22.36 -51.94
CA LEU A 23 -47.98 22.88 -52.40
C LEU A 23 -47.03 23.16 -51.23
N LEU A 24 -45.77 22.77 -51.44
CA LEU A 24 -44.63 22.92 -50.54
C LEU A 24 -44.20 24.38 -50.29
N HIS A 25 -43.51 24.53 -49.15
CA HIS A 25 -42.36 25.42 -48.90
C HIS A 25 -42.60 26.87 -48.45
N ARG A 26 -42.45 27.13 -47.14
CA ARG A 26 -41.29 27.85 -46.56
C ARG A 26 -41.55 28.21 -45.09
N THR A 27 -41.18 27.34 -44.16
CA THR A 27 -40.76 27.71 -42.79
C THR A 27 -40.12 26.48 -42.13
N GLY A 28 -38.80 26.32 -42.26
CA GLY A 28 -38.10 25.17 -41.66
C GLY A 28 -36.59 25.18 -41.81
N ALA A 29 -35.96 26.35 -42.03
CA ALA A 29 -34.54 26.42 -42.38
C ALA A 29 -33.62 27.05 -41.31
N CYS A 30 -34.12 27.48 -40.15
CA CYS A 30 -33.29 28.19 -39.17
C CYS A 30 -32.78 27.35 -37.98
N CYS A 31 -33.35 26.18 -37.68
CA CYS A 31 -32.91 25.37 -36.52
C CYS A 31 -31.96 24.22 -36.87
N HIS A 32 -31.70 23.94 -38.15
CA HIS A 32 -30.85 22.81 -38.57
C HIS A 32 -29.35 23.14 -38.68
N GLY A 33 -28.99 24.43 -38.76
CA GLY A 33 -27.59 24.87 -38.88
C GLY A 33 -26.79 24.71 -37.59
N GLY A 34 -27.38 25.07 -36.44
CA GLY A 34 -26.70 25.01 -35.13
C GLY A 34 -26.31 23.60 -34.70
N ALA A 35 -27.20 22.62 -34.90
CA ALA A 35 -26.91 21.22 -34.57
C ALA A 35 -25.81 20.62 -35.47
N LYS A 36 -25.81 20.95 -36.78
CA LYS A 36 -24.75 20.50 -37.70
C LYS A 36 -23.40 21.14 -37.40
N MET A 37 -23.36 22.42 -37.06
CA MET A 37 -22.13 23.12 -36.70
C MET A 37 -21.58 22.65 -35.35
N ALA A 38 -22.44 22.34 -34.36
CA ALA A 38 -22.03 21.75 -33.10
C ALA A 38 -21.48 20.33 -33.26
N VAL A 39 -22.10 19.50 -34.11
CA VAL A 39 -21.58 18.15 -34.46
C VAL A 39 -20.26 18.24 -35.21
N LEU A 40 -20.11 19.21 -36.13
CA LEU A 40 -18.87 19.44 -36.86
C LEU A 40 -17.75 19.91 -35.93
N ALA A 41 -18.02 20.88 -35.05
CA ALA A 41 -17.07 21.37 -34.04
C ALA A 41 -16.70 20.28 -33.02
N TYR A 42 -17.66 19.46 -32.58
CA TYR A 42 -17.41 18.28 -31.76
C TYR A 42 -16.54 17.25 -32.50
N SER A 43 -16.80 17.01 -33.80
CA SER A 43 -16.03 16.06 -34.61
C SER A 43 -14.61 16.55 -34.92
N LEU A 44 -14.42 17.85 -35.17
CA LEU A 44 -13.13 18.50 -35.40
C LEU A 44 -12.32 18.55 -34.10
N GLY A 45 -12.94 18.96 -32.98
CA GLY A 45 -12.32 18.93 -31.66
C GLY A 45 -11.94 17.51 -31.23
N LYS A 46 -12.80 16.51 -31.47
CA LYS A 46 -12.49 15.08 -31.25
C LYS A 46 -11.30 14.62 -32.10
N ARG A 47 -11.15 15.13 -33.33
CA ARG A 47 -10.05 14.79 -34.24
C ARG A 47 -8.73 15.45 -33.84
N GLU A 48 -8.74 16.71 -33.43
CA GLU A 48 -7.56 17.42 -32.89
C GLU A 48 -7.09 16.86 -31.55
N ILE A 49 -8.02 16.57 -30.62
CA ILE A 49 -7.72 15.94 -29.33
C ILE A 49 -7.12 14.55 -29.57
N ASN A 50 -7.72 13.73 -30.45
CA ASN A 50 -7.19 12.39 -30.76
C ASN A 50 -5.85 12.42 -31.51
N GLN A 51 -5.54 13.48 -32.26
CA GLN A 51 -4.23 13.66 -32.89
C GLN A 51 -3.11 13.89 -31.86
N HIS A 52 -3.40 14.58 -30.76
CA HIS A 52 -2.40 14.87 -29.72
C HIS A 52 -2.40 13.82 -28.60
N PHE A 53 -3.58 13.32 -28.19
CA PHE A 53 -3.77 12.25 -27.21
C PHE A 53 -3.75 10.87 -27.88
N THR A 54 -2.65 10.56 -28.58
CA THR A 54 -2.43 9.19 -29.07
C THR A 54 -1.88 8.31 -27.95
N ILE A 55 -2.21 7.01 -27.99
CA ILE A 55 -1.64 5.98 -27.09
C ILE A 55 -0.10 6.00 -27.15
N LYS A 56 0.49 6.34 -28.31
CA LYS A 56 1.94 6.45 -28.48
C LYS A 56 2.51 7.61 -27.67
N ASN A 57 1.90 8.79 -27.74
CA ASN A 57 2.31 9.96 -26.97
C ASN A 57 2.14 9.71 -25.47
N ALA A 58 1.02 9.12 -25.04
CA ALA A 58 0.80 8.76 -23.64
C ALA A 58 1.86 7.78 -23.11
N LYS A 59 2.24 6.76 -23.90
CA LYS A 59 3.33 5.84 -23.56
C LYS A 59 4.68 6.53 -23.47
N LEU A 60 4.98 7.45 -24.38
CA LEU A 60 6.22 8.21 -24.37
C LEU A 60 6.31 9.13 -23.15
N ILE A 61 5.24 9.88 -22.86
CA ILE A 61 5.15 10.75 -21.68
C ILE A 61 5.30 9.92 -20.40
N SER A 62 4.60 8.78 -20.31
CA SER A 62 4.71 7.87 -19.17
C SER A 62 6.13 7.33 -19.00
N LEU A 63 6.81 6.95 -20.09
CA LEU A 63 8.20 6.50 -20.04
C LEU A 63 9.13 7.60 -19.51
N VAL A 64 9.02 8.82 -20.05
CA VAL A 64 9.83 9.97 -19.61
C VAL A 64 9.58 10.27 -18.15
N LEU A 65 8.32 10.32 -17.72
CA LEU A 65 7.96 10.60 -16.34
C LEU A 65 8.51 9.55 -15.38
N VAL A 66 8.33 8.26 -15.68
CA VAL A 66 8.85 7.15 -14.86
C VAL A 66 10.38 7.20 -14.78
N SER A 67 11.06 7.47 -15.90
CA SER A 67 12.52 7.61 -15.91
C SER A 67 12.99 8.79 -15.06
N LEU A 68 12.34 9.95 -15.16
CA LEU A 68 12.65 11.12 -14.32
C LEU A 68 12.44 10.84 -12.83
N LEU A 69 11.35 10.17 -12.47
CA LEU A 69 11.08 9.78 -11.09
C LEU A 69 12.13 8.80 -10.56
N ILE A 70 12.52 7.79 -11.33
CA ILE A 70 13.59 6.85 -10.93
C ILE A 70 14.90 7.60 -10.69
N VAL A 71 15.30 8.48 -11.61
CA VAL A 71 16.55 9.25 -11.48
C VAL A 71 16.48 10.18 -10.27
N PHE A 72 15.40 10.94 -10.12
CA PHE A 72 15.20 11.87 -9.01
C PHE A 72 15.25 11.16 -7.66
N HIS A 73 14.49 10.08 -7.49
CA HIS A 73 14.46 9.35 -6.22
C HIS A 73 15.79 8.63 -5.93
N THR A 74 16.45 8.07 -6.95
CA THR A 74 17.79 7.47 -6.79
C THR A 74 18.82 8.52 -6.37
N ALA A 75 18.81 9.70 -6.99
CA ALA A 75 19.68 10.81 -6.63
C ALA A 75 19.37 11.33 -5.22
N SER A 76 18.09 11.55 -4.90
CA SER A 76 17.65 11.96 -3.57
C SER A 76 18.07 10.94 -2.50
N ARG A 77 18.05 9.64 -2.80
CA ARG A 77 18.49 8.58 -1.89
C ARG A 77 19.99 8.59 -1.68
N TYR A 78 20.75 8.79 -2.76
CA TYR A 78 22.22 8.81 -2.74
C TYR A 78 22.75 10.05 -2.00
N TYR A 79 22.22 11.23 -2.29
CA TYR A 79 22.67 12.49 -1.69
C TYR A 79 22.02 12.79 -0.34
N GLY A 80 20.78 12.35 -0.10
CA GLY A 80 20.05 12.63 1.14
C GLY A 80 20.64 11.94 2.38
N GLY A 81 21.46 10.90 2.19
CA GLY A 81 22.07 10.17 3.29
C GLY A 81 21.04 9.43 4.17
N GLY A 82 21.55 8.58 5.06
CA GLY A 82 20.77 7.88 6.08
C GLY A 82 20.12 6.58 5.63
N ASP A 83 19.92 5.66 6.56
CA ASP A 83 19.19 4.42 6.34
C ASP A 83 17.71 4.59 6.72
N SER A 84 16.90 3.56 6.47
CA SER A 84 15.49 3.58 6.86
C SER A 84 15.30 3.67 8.38
N CYS A 85 16.36 3.52 9.17
CA CYS A 85 16.33 3.63 10.62
C CYS A 85 16.55 5.07 11.10
N GLU A 86 17.47 5.78 10.46
CA GLU A 86 17.63 7.22 10.66
C GLU A 86 16.33 7.98 10.34
N TRP A 87 15.65 7.62 9.25
CA TRP A 87 14.37 8.25 8.91
C TRP A 87 13.27 7.95 9.94
N LEU A 88 13.18 6.69 10.40
CA LEU A 88 12.25 6.28 11.46
C LEU A 88 12.42 7.12 12.73
N LEU A 89 13.66 7.38 13.14
CA LEU A 89 13.98 8.06 14.38
C LEU A 89 13.95 9.59 14.27
N SER A 90 14.05 10.14 13.06
CA SER A 90 14.20 11.58 12.85
C SER A 90 12.89 12.30 12.60
N LYS A 91 12.13 11.92 11.56
CA LYS A 91 10.99 12.71 11.08
C LYS A 91 9.78 11.91 10.61
N GLY A 92 8.59 12.49 10.76
CA GLY A 92 7.34 11.93 10.26
C GLY A 92 6.19 12.93 10.28
N ARG A 93 4.97 12.43 10.08
CA ARG A 93 3.71 13.18 10.18
C ARG A 93 2.57 12.28 10.62
N TYR A 94 1.49 12.85 11.12
CA TYR A 94 0.24 12.11 11.29
C TYR A 94 -0.49 11.94 9.95
N LEU A 95 -0.99 10.73 9.72
CA LEU A 95 -2.02 10.41 8.73
C LEU A 95 -3.37 10.40 9.46
N GLY A 96 -4.22 11.38 9.16
CA GLY A 96 -5.43 11.64 9.94
C GLY A 96 -5.08 12.03 11.37
N GLU A 97 -5.85 11.55 12.35
CA GLU A 97 -5.73 11.99 13.75
C GLU A 97 -4.87 11.08 14.64
N SER A 98 -4.47 9.88 14.19
CA SER A 98 -3.93 8.86 15.10
C SER A 98 -2.80 7.99 14.56
N VAL A 99 -2.51 8.02 13.26
CA VAL A 99 -1.51 7.12 12.66
C VAL A 99 -0.24 7.90 12.35
N TRP A 100 0.84 7.61 13.07
CA TRP A 100 2.15 8.19 12.77
C TRP A 100 2.81 7.50 11.57
N GLN A 101 3.26 8.30 10.60
CA GLN A 101 3.95 7.86 9.40
C GLN A 101 5.33 8.50 9.33
N PRO A 102 6.42 7.74 9.55
CA PRO A 102 7.77 8.22 9.27
C PRO A 102 7.96 8.52 7.79
N TYR A 103 8.83 9.46 7.46
CA TYR A 103 9.13 9.70 6.05
C TYR A 103 10.00 8.57 5.47
N GLY A 104 9.62 8.06 4.29
CA GLY A 104 10.45 7.13 3.52
C GLY A 104 10.41 5.65 3.93
N CYS A 105 9.74 5.30 5.03
CA CYS A 105 9.58 3.90 5.44
C CYS A 105 8.25 3.63 6.15
N MET A 106 7.86 2.36 6.20
CA MET A 106 6.63 1.87 6.81
C MET A 106 6.90 1.24 8.18
N MET A 107 6.18 1.67 9.21
CA MET A 107 6.23 1.04 10.53
C MET A 107 5.34 -0.19 10.59
N HIS A 108 5.82 -1.26 11.22
CA HIS A 108 5.00 -2.40 11.60
C HIS A 108 4.34 -2.15 12.96
N LYS A 109 3.06 -2.54 13.09
CA LYS A 109 2.32 -2.47 14.35
C LYS A 109 2.49 -3.79 15.12
N TYR A 110 3.37 -3.76 16.11
CA TYR A 110 3.72 -4.93 16.92
C TYR A 110 2.58 -5.40 17.82
N LYS A 111 2.38 -6.72 17.87
CA LYS A 111 1.57 -7.40 18.90
C LYS A 111 2.45 -7.90 20.04
N SER A 112 1.83 -8.16 21.19
CA SER A 112 2.50 -8.69 22.39
C SER A 112 3.38 -9.91 22.11
N ASN A 113 2.88 -10.93 21.41
CA ASN A 113 3.68 -12.12 21.09
C ASN A 113 4.91 -11.82 20.23
N GLU A 114 4.79 -10.90 19.26
CA GLU A 114 5.89 -10.50 18.39
C GLU A 114 6.94 -9.69 19.15
N ALA A 115 6.49 -8.74 19.98
CA ALA A 115 7.34 -7.95 20.86
C ALA A 115 8.13 -8.85 21.82
N ASN A 116 7.45 -9.81 22.47
CA ASN A 116 8.08 -10.80 23.35
C ASN A 116 9.13 -11.65 22.63
N ASN A 117 8.82 -12.18 21.44
CA ASN A 117 9.77 -12.99 20.66
C ASN A 117 10.98 -12.18 20.18
N CYS A 118 10.77 -10.90 19.85
CA CYS A 118 11.87 -10.02 19.50
C CYS A 118 12.77 -9.73 20.69
N LEU A 119 12.17 -9.32 21.80
CA LEU A 119 12.88 -8.79 22.96
C LEU A 119 13.45 -9.88 23.84
N ALA A 120 13.00 -11.14 23.81
CA ALA A 120 13.60 -12.18 24.66
C ALA A 120 15.01 -12.59 24.19
N PRO A 121 16.01 -12.75 25.10
CA PRO A 121 16.04 -12.43 26.54
C PRO A 121 16.80 -11.11 26.84
N LYS A 122 16.45 -10.01 26.15
CA LYS A 122 17.07 -8.70 26.27
C LYS A 122 16.70 -8.00 27.58
N ARG A 123 17.66 -7.26 28.11
CA ARG A 123 17.51 -6.27 29.17
C ARG A 123 17.42 -4.87 28.55
N VAL A 124 16.26 -4.24 28.69
CA VAL A 124 15.98 -2.88 28.19
C VAL A 124 15.88 -1.91 29.37
N VAL A 125 16.65 -0.83 29.35
CA VAL A 125 16.69 0.12 30.47
C VAL A 125 16.34 1.52 29.99
N PHE A 126 15.32 2.12 30.60
CA PHE A 126 14.91 3.50 30.46
C PHE A 126 15.52 4.33 31.60
N VAL A 127 16.13 5.47 31.30
CA VAL A 127 16.82 6.31 32.30
C VAL A 127 16.41 7.76 32.09
N GLY A 128 15.81 8.38 33.10
CA GLY A 128 15.41 9.78 32.96
C GLY A 128 14.42 10.28 33.99
N ASP A 129 13.65 11.28 33.57
CA ASP A 129 12.58 11.89 34.35
C ASP A 129 11.20 11.24 34.10
N SER A 130 10.13 11.94 34.50
CA SER A 130 8.76 11.45 34.38
C SER A 130 8.30 11.25 32.93
N ARG A 131 8.91 11.93 31.95
CA ARG A 131 8.58 11.79 30.53
C ARG A 131 9.14 10.50 29.96
N ILE A 132 10.37 10.15 30.33
CA ILE A 132 10.97 8.85 30.00
C ILE A 132 10.21 7.70 30.67
N ARG A 133 9.74 7.91 31.90
CA ARG A 133 8.86 6.94 32.56
C ARG A 133 7.54 6.72 31.82
N GLN A 134 6.93 7.78 31.31
CA GLN A 134 5.72 7.67 30.49
C GLN A 134 5.97 6.85 29.21
N LEU A 135 7.12 7.05 28.57
CA LEU A 135 7.54 6.26 27.42
C LEU A 135 7.79 4.78 27.79
N PHE A 136 8.41 4.51 28.95
CA PHE A 136 8.55 3.16 29.52
C PHE A 136 7.20 2.46 29.65
N TYR A 137 6.18 3.13 30.21
CA TYR A 137 4.85 2.54 30.36
C TYR A 137 4.18 2.21 29.01
N SER A 138 4.26 3.12 28.03
CA SER A 138 3.77 2.84 26.67
C SER A 138 4.54 1.68 26.01
N PHE A 139 5.84 1.54 26.30
CA PHE A 139 6.64 0.44 25.77
C PHE A 139 6.25 -0.92 26.37
N ILE A 140 6.11 -1.02 27.70
CA ILE A 140 5.71 -2.29 28.34
C ILE A 140 4.27 -2.67 28.00
N LYS A 141 3.37 -1.71 27.73
CA LYS A 141 2.01 -1.98 27.23
C LYS A 141 1.99 -2.66 25.86
N ILE A 142 3.02 -2.49 25.02
CA ILE A 142 3.16 -3.26 23.78
C ILE A 142 3.47 -4.73 24.09
N ILE A 143 4.26 -4.98 25.13
CA ILE A 143 4.70 -6.32 25.56
C ILE A 143 3.57 -7.03 26.30
N ASP A 144 2.89 -6.34 27.21
CA ASP A 144 1.76 -6.82 28.00
C ASP A 144 0.66 -5.74 28.05
N PRO A 145 -0.39 -5.86 27.22
CA PRO A 145 -1.47 -4.86 27.14
C PRO A 145 -2.27 -4.66 28.43
N GLU A 146 -2.29 -5.66 29.32
CA GLU A 146 -3.01 -5.58 30.60
C GLU A 146 -2.22 -4.83 31.68
N GLN A 147 -0.94 -4.53 31.39
CA GLN A 147 -0.06 -3.85 32.32
C GLN A 147 -0.54 -2.42 32.61
N ARG A 148 -0.80 -2.16 33.89
CA ARG A 148 -1.15 -0.82 34.39
C ARG A 148 0.10 -0.02 34.72
N GLU A 149 -0.05 1.31 34.77
CA GLU A 149 0.99 2.23 35.23
C GLU A 149 1.15 2.13 36.76
N VAL A 150 1.81 1.08 37.22
CA VAL A 150 2.07 0.79 38.64
C VAL A 150 3.47 1.25 39.01
N GLY A 151 3.65 1.73 40.25
CA GLY A 151 4.92 2.20 40.79
C GLY A 151 4.80 3.59 41.41
N ASN A 152 5.70 3.91 42.33
CA ASN A 152 5.72 5.21 42.99
C ASN A 152 6.26 6.31 42.06
N LYS A 153 5.96 7.55 42.41
CA LYS A 153 6.59 8.70 41.75
C LYS A 153 8.05 8.82 42.17
N HIS A 154 8.92 9.09 41.20
CA HIS A 154 10.35 9.36 41.41
C HIS A 154 11.18 8.19 41.96
N GLU A 155 10.80 6.96 41.63
CA GLU A 155 11.51 5.74 42.02
C GLU A 155 11.81 4.87 40.79
N ASP A 156 12.76 3.95 40.97
CA ASP A 156 13.08 2.92 39.99
C ASP A 156 11.93 1.90 39.89
N ILE A 157 11.65 1.42 38.68
CA ILE A 157 10.54 0.51 38.39
C ILE A 157 11.06 -0.63 37.53
N SER A 158 10.77 -1.87 37.91
CA SER A 158 11.13 -3.05 37.13
C SER A 158 9.88 -3.76 36.60
N PHE A 159 9.98 -4.24 35.37
CA PHE A 159 8.99 -5.04 34.69
C PHE A 159 9.67 -6.31 34.18
N LEU A 160 9.29 -7.46 34.76
CA LEU A 160 9.76 -8.77 34.34
C LEU A 160 8.60 -9.56 33.75
N HIS A 161 8.67 -9.84 32.46
CA HIS A 161 7.66 -10.66 31.80
C HIS A 161 7.98 -12.15 32.03
N LYS A 162 7.21 -12.79 32.92
CA LYS A 162 7.51 -14.12 33.50
C LYS A 162 7.68 -15.23 32.46
N SER A 163 7.01 -15.16 31.32
CA SER A 163 7.03 -16.24 30.31
C SER A 163 8.11 -16.08 29.24
N SER A 164 8.61 -14.86 28.99
CA SER A 164 9.61 -14.59 27.94
C SER A 164 10.96 -14.13 28.49
N SER A 165 11.09 -13.99 29.82
CA SER A 165 12.29 -13.48 30.50
C SER A 165 12.76 -12.12 29.98
N VAL A 166 11.85 -11.34 29.38
CA VAL A 166 12.12 -9.95 28.99
C VAL A 166 12.13 -9.10 30.25
N ASN A 167 13.24 -8.39 30.47
CA ASN A 167 13.42 -7.49 31.60
C ASN A 167 13.46 -6.05 31.10
N VAL A 168 12.51 -5.23 31.52
CA VAL A 168 12.45 -3.80 31.23
C VAL A 168 12.51 -3.03 32.54
N GLU A 169 13.46 -2.11 32.66
CA GLU A 169 13.65 -1.31 33.87
C GLU A 169 13.52 0.18 33.53
N PHE A 170 12.92 0.94 34.43
CA PHE A 170 12.98 2.40 34.45
C PHE A 170 13.80 2.83 35.67
N LEU A 171 14.80 3.68 35.44
CA LEU A 171 15.68 4.23 36.48
C LEU A 171 15.50 5.74 36.58
N TRP A 172 15.25 6.23 37.80
CA TRP A 172 14.98 7.63 38.07
C TRP A 172 16.28 8.44 38.16
N TYR A 173 16.68 9.01 37.03
CA TYR A 173 17.83 9.91 36.90
C TYR A 173 17.39 11.15 36.11
N PRO A 174 16.69 12.10 36.74
CA PRO A 174 15.99 13.16 36.03
C PRO A 174 16.91 14.25 35.45
N GLU A 175 18.20 14.25 35.81
CA GLU A 175 19.19 15.23 35.36
C GLU A 175 20.43 14.54 34.78
N ALA A 176 20.97 15.11 33.70
CA ALA A 176 22.26 14.71 33.13
C ALA A 176 23.41 15.24 34.01
N ASN A 177 23.63 14.59 35.16
CA ASN A 177 24.63 14.99 36.16
C ASN A 177 25.55 13.82 36.54
N ASN A 178 26.36 14.00 37.59
CA ASN A 178 27.29 12.97 38.07
C ASN A 178 26.61 11.67 38.49
N SER A 179 25.38 11.72 39.03
CA SER A 179 24.64 10.52 39.42
C SER A 179 24.31 9.66 38.20
N MET A 180 23.78 10.27 37.13
CA MET A 180 23.54 9.56 35.86
C MET A 180 24.85 9.03 35.27
N LYS A 181 25.92 9.84 35.32
CA LYS A 181 27.24 9.45 34.82
C LYS A 181 27.79 8.22 35.56
N GLU A 182 27.75 8.20 36.88
CA GLU A 182 28.20 7.07 37.72
C GLU A 182 27.42 5.80 37.39
N ARG A 183 26.09 5.92 37.21
CA ARG A 183 25.26 4.80 36.77
C ARG A 183 25.71 4.27 35.41
N LEU A 184 26.03 5.12 34.45
CA LEU A 184 26.51 4.68 33.13
C LEU A 184 27.91 4.05 33.20
N ILE A 185 28.82 4.66 33.97
CA ILE A 185 30.17 4.12 34.20
C ILE A 185 30.10 2.70 34.73
N SER A 186 29.19 2.43 35.67
CA SER A 186 29.08 1.12 36.28
C SER A 186 28.74 -0.02 35.30
N TRP A 187 28.06 0.28 34.18
CA TRP A 187 27.78 -0.67 33.09
C TRP A 187 28.92 -0.78 32.08
N THR A 188 29.95 0.05 32.20
CA THR A 188 31.14 -0.01 31.34
C THR A 188 32.30 -0.79 31.97
N HIS A 189 32.17 -1.20 33.24
CA HIS A 189 33.17 -2.05 33.91
C HIS A 189 33.16 -3.48 33.35
N GLU A 190 34.33 -4.10 33.34
CA GLU A 190 34.49 -5.50 32.93
C GLU A 190 33.74 -6.43 33.90
N GLY A 191 33.07 -7.44 33.36
CA GLY A 191 32.25 -8.38 34.14
C GLY A 191 30.88 -7.86 34.56
N SER A 192 30.55 -6.58 34.32
CA SER A 192 29.21 -6.05 34.62
C SER A 192 28.16 -6.58 33.62
N LEU A 193 26.94 -6.85 34.12
CA LEU A 193 25.80 -7.18 33.26
C LEU A 193 25.33 -5.90 32.55
N LYS A 194 25.69 -5.78 31.27
CA LYS A 194 25.34 -4.61 30.43
C LYS A 194 23.90 -4.71 29.94
N PRO A 195 23.13 -3.61 29.92
CA PRO A 195 21.87 -3.58 29.19
C PRO A 195 22.08 -3.81 27.69
N ASP A 196 21.18 -4.54 27.05
CA ASP A 196 21.17 -4.69 25.58
C ASP A 196 20.68 -3.42 24.89
N VAL A 197 19.81 -2.67 25.58
CA VAL A 197 19.24 -1.42 25.10
C VAL A 197 19.18 -0.41 26.23
N VAL A 198 19.65 0.81 25.99
CA VAL A 198 19.53 1.94 26.92
C VAL A 198 18.81 3.10 26.23
N ILE A 199 17.71 3.57 26.82
CA ILE A 199 16.93 4.72 26.36
C ILE A 199 17.02 5.81 27.42
N LEU A 200 17.60 6.96 27.07
CA LEU A 200 17.85 8.04 28.02
C LEU A 200 17.21 9.35 27.58
N GLY A 201 16.83 10.18 28.55
CA GLY A 201 16.52 11.57 28.29
C GLY A 201 16.34 12.36 29.59
N ALA A 202 16.93 13.55 29.64
CA ALA A 202 16.87 14.42 30.80
C ALA A 202 17.17 15.86 30.40
N ALA A 203 16.32 16.80 30.82
CA ALA A 203 16.61 18.24 30.76
C ALA A 203 15.62 19.05 31.61
N THR A 204 14.35 18.63 31.63
CA THR A 204 13.26 19.41 32.25
C THR A 204 13.51 19.72 33.72
N TRP A 205 14.11 18.79 34.46
CA TRP A 205 14.49 19.00 35.86
C TRP A 205 15.64 19.99 36.04
N SER A 206 16.65 19.95 35.18
CA SER A 206 17.75 20.92 35.22
C SER A 206 17.24 22.34 34.93
N ILE A 207 16.31 22.49 33.99
CA ILE A 207 15.62 23.77 33.74
C ILE A 207 14.83 24.21 34.98
N LYS A 208 13.99 23.31 35.52
CA LYS A 208 13.13 23.59 36.67
C LYS A 208 13.90 24.01 37.92
N LEU A 209 14.93 23.26 38.30
CA LEU A 209 15.70 23.46 39.53
C LEU A 209 16.59 24.70 39.52
N ARG A 210 16.87 25.24 38.33
CA ARG A 210 17.75 26.39 38.14
C ARG A 210 17.07 27.55 37.42
N SER A 211 15.74 27.57 37.42
CA SER A 211 14.93 28.62 36.80
C SER A 211 15.30 28.91 35.35
N GLY A 212 15.80 27.91 34.63
CA GLY A 212 16.15 27.99 33.22
C GLY A 212 17.32 28.93 32.89
N SER A 213 18.30 29.06 33.78
CA SER A 213 19.47 29.92 33.59
C SER A 213 20.38 29.48 32.42
N SER A 214 21.02 30.46 31.76
CA SER A 214 22.00 30.23 30.69
C SER A 214 23.24 29.46 31.16
N GLU A 215 23.67 29.69 32.39
CA GLU A 215 24.81 29.01 33.02
C GLU A 215 24.51 27.51 33.18
N THR A 216 23.26 27.19 33.52
CA THR A 216 22.80 25.80 33.66
C THR A 216 22.82 25.06 32.33
N LEU A 217 22.48 25.73 31.23
CA LEU A 217 22.61 25.15 29.89
C LEU A 217 24.07 24.82 29.55
N GLN A 218 25.01 25.70 29.92
CA GLN A 218 26.44 25.43 29.72
C GLN A 218 26.94 24.28 30.59
N GLN A 219 26.52 24.22 31.86
CA GLN A 219 26.81 23.08 32.74
C GLN A 219 26.23 21.77 32.19
N TYR A 220 25.01 21.82 31.66
CA TYR A 220 24.38 20.68 30.99
C TYR A 220 25.21 20.18 29.81
N LYS A 221 25.71 21.09 28.94
CA LYS A 221 26.62 20.74 27.83
C LYS A 221 27.90 20.05 28.32
N VAL A 222 28.52 20.57 29.37
CA VAL A 222 29.74 19.99 29.96
C VAL A 222 29.46 18.59 30.53
N ASN A 223 28.40 18.44 31.31
CA ASN A 223 28.02 17.15 31.90
C ASN A 223 27.68 16.13 30.82
N LEU A 224 26.90 16.53 29.81
CA LEU A 224 26.52 15.65 28.71
C LEU A 224 27.73 15.23 27.88
N THR A 225 28.71 16.12 27.69
CA THR A 225 29.99 15.78 27.03
C THR A 225 30.74 14.70 27.82
N ALA A 226 30.77 14.80 29.15
CA ALA A 226 31.38 13.79 30.01
C ALA A 226 30.61 12.45 30.00
N ILE A 227 29.28 12.49 29.86
CA ILE A 227 28.42 11.31 29.75
C ILE A 227 28.55 10.63 28.37
N ALA A 228 28.68 11.42 27.29
CA ALA A 228 28.70 10.94 25.90
C ALA A 228 29.79 9.89 25.65
N VAL A 229 30.95 10.03 26.29
CA VAL A 229 32.05 9.06 26.18
C VAL A 229 31.63 7.66 26.68
N HIS A 230 30.86 7.61 27.77
CA HIS A 230 30.36 6.36 28.33
C HIS A 230 29.21 5.78 27.50
N LEU A 231 28.35 6.65 26.95
CA LEU A 231 27.28 6.23 26.04
C LEU A 231 27.85 5.60 24.75
N GLU A 232 28.90 6.18 24.15
CA GLU A 232 29.58 5.57 22.99
C GLU A 232 30.18 4.19 23.32
N LYS A 233 30.75 4.03 24.53
CA LYS A 233 31.26 2.74 24.99
C LYS A 233 30.15 1.70 25.23
N LEU A 234 28.96 2.13 25.66
CA LEU A 234 27.79 1.25 25.75
C LEU A 234 27.27 0.88 24.35
N ALA A 235 27.32 1.83 23.40
CA ALA A 235 26.91 1.63 22.02
C ALA A 235 27.84 0.69 21.22
N ASP A 236 29.01 0.31 21.77
CA ASP A 236 29.85 -0.78 21.23
C ASP A 236 29.20 -2.16 21.41
N HIS A 237 28.33 -2.32 22.41
CA HIS A 237 27.74 -3.61 22.79
C HIS A 237 26.24 -3.70 22.58
N GLY A 238 25.52 -2.60 22.83
CA GLY A 238 24.07 -2.54 22.78
C GLY A 238 23.58 -1.33 21.99
N GLU A 239 22.26 -1.14 21.97
CA GLU A 239 21.65 0.01 21.32
C GLU A 239 21.44 1.15 22.34
N VAL A 240 21.90 2.35 22.01
CA VAL A 240 21.77 3.53 22.89
C VAL A 240 20.94 4.60 22.19
N TYR A 241 19.86 5.01 22.85
CA TYR A 241 18.94 6.03 22.37
C TYR A 241 18.94 7.24 23.30
N TRP A 242 19.04 8.44 22.73
CA TRP A 242 18.80 9.69 23.45
C TRP A 242 17.50 10.32 22.96
N VAL A 243 16.53 10.43 23.85
CA VAL A 243 15.20 11.00 23.58
C VAL A 243 15.29 12.51 23.68
N LEU A 244 15.02 13.18 22.55
CA LEU A 244 14.89 14.63 22.56
C LEU A 244 13.66 15.02 23.38
N GLN A 245 13.79 16.10 24.13
CA GLN A 245 12.74 16.58 25.01
C GLN A 245 11.55 17.03 24.16
N ASP A 246 10.36 16.50 24.41
CA ASP A 246 9.17 16.96 23.68
C ASP A 246 8.74 18.37 24.13
N PRO A 247 7.88 19.07 23.39
CA PRO A 247 7.39 20.39 23.78
C PRO A 247 6.56 20.34 25.07
N VAL A 248 6.22 21.52 25.58
CA VAL A 248 5.29 21.74 26.69
C VAL A 248 4.18 22.70 26.25
N ASN A 249 2.99 22.55 26.84
CA ASN A 249 1.93 23.55 26.72
C ASN A 249 2.12 24.58 27.84
N GLU A 250 2.79 25.68 27.52
CA GLU A 250 3.22 26.70 28.48
C GLU A 250 2.05 27.35 29.25
N GLU A 251 0.86 27.40 28.65
CA GLU A 251 -0.33 28.02 29.25
C GLU A 251 -0.92 27.18 30.40
N VAL A 252 -0.80 25.85 30.31
CA VAL A 252 -1.40 24.90 31.25
C VAL A 252 -0.40 24.44 32.32
N LEU A 253 0.89 24.79 32.16
CA LEU A 253 1.92 24.48 33.15
C LEU A 253 1.58 25.11 34.52
N SER A 254 1.72 24.30 35.57
CA SER A 254 1.63 24.78 36.95
C SER A 254 2.72 25.81 37.25
N GLU A 255 2.47 26.73 38.19
CA GLU A 255 3.39 27.81 38.57
C GLU A 255 4.83 27.31 38.84
N ASN A 256 4.96 26.17 39.51
CA ASN A 256 6.26 25.55 39.82
C ASN A 256 6.99 24.94 38.61
N ARG A 257 6.43 25.02 37.40
CA ARG A 257 6.98 24.54 36.14
C ARG A 257 7.04 25.61 35.06
N LYS A 258 6.52 26.82 35.31
CA LYS A 258 6.49 27.92 34.32
C LYS A 258 7.86 28.36 33.81
N MET A 259 8.93 28.06 34.55
CA MET A 259 10.28 28.28 34.08
C MET A 259 10.70 27.34 32.95
N ILE A 260 9.92 26.31 32.61
CA ILE A 260 10.18 25.39 31.50
C ILE A 260 9.48 25.92 30.26
N THR A 261 10.24 26.48 29.33
CA THR A 261 9.72 27.03 28.06
C THR A 261 10.12 26.17 26.87
N ASN A 262 9.35 26.22 25.78
CA ASN A 262 9.70 25.53 24.54
C ASN A 262 11.01 26.05 23.93
N GLN A 263 11.32 27.33 24.12
CA GLN A 263 12.58 27.92 23.70
C GLN A 263 13.77 27.27 24.41
N GLN A 264 13.69 27.08 25.74
CA GLN A 264 14.74 26.37 26.47
C GLN A 264 14.82 24.91 26.08
N LEU A 265 13.69 24.23 25.91
CA LEU A 265 13.70 22.83 25.48
C LEU A 265 14.38 22.66 24.12
N GLU A 266 14.19 23.61 23.20
CA GLU A 266 14.92 23.62 21.92
C GLU A 266 16.42 23.81 22.13
N GLN A 267 16.84 24.79 22.95
CA GLN A 267 18.26 25.00 23.26
C GLN A 267 18.93 23.78 23.90
N TYR A 268 18.23 23.08 24.79
CA TYR A 268 18.73 21.84 25.42
C TYR A 268 18.77 20.67 24.43
N ASN A 269 17.82 20.59 23.49
CA ASN A 269 17.81 19.59 22.42
C ASN A 269 18.94 19.82 21.42
N GLU A 270 19.15 21.07 20.98
CA GLU A 270 20.28 21.46 20.13
C GLU A 270 21.60 21.12 20.83
N ALA A 271 21.75 21.51 22.10
CA ALA A 271 22.91 21.17 22.91
C ALA A 271 23.16 19.65 22.98
N ALA A 272 22.10 18.86 23.15
CA ALA A 272 22.21 17.40 23.18
C ALA A 272 22.57 16.82 21.82
N ALA A 273 21.92 17.27 20.75
CA ALA A 273 22.20 16.82 19.40
C ALA A 273 23.64 17.15 18.98
N ASP A 274 24.12 18.36 19.27
CA ASP A 274 25.48 18.78 18.95
C ASP A 274 26.52 17.91 19.67
N VAL A 275 26.39 17.74 20.97
CA VAL A 275 27.32 16.96 21.80
C VAL A 275 27.31 15.49 21.40
N LEU A 276 26.13 14.89 21.23
CA LEU A 276 26.01 13.46 21.00
C LEU A 276 26.39 13.10 19.56
N ASN A 277 26.00 13.89 18.55
CA ASN A 277 26.40 13.62 17.16
C ASN A 277 27.92 13.78 16.96
N SER A 278 28.57 14.70 17.68
CA SER A 278 30.02 14.93 17.61
C SER A 278 30.86 14.05 18.55
N SER A 279 30.21 13.17 19.33
CA SER A 279 30.88 12.39 20.37
C SER A 279 31.92 11.40 19.83
N ASN A 280 31.76 10.88 18.61
CA ASN A 280 32.70 9.97 17.99
C ASN A 280 33.73 10.73 17.12
N ARG A 281 34.97 10.83 17.61
CA ARG A 281 36.07 11.51 16.89
C ARG A 281 36.56 10.78 15.64
N LYS A 282 36.19 9.51 15.44
CA LYS A 282 36.69 8.64 14.33
C LYS A 282 35.61 8.27 13.30
N GLY A 283 34.39 8.78 13.44
CA GLY A 283 33.29 8.46 12.53
C GLY A 283 31.95 8.99 13.02
N ARG A 284 30.85 8.47 12.46
CA ARG A 284 29.49 8.84 12.89
C ARG A 284 29.23 8.32 14.31
N SER A 285 28.62 9.15 15.17
CA SER A 285 28.17 8.70 16.49
C SER A 285 27.22 7.50 16.37
N ARG A 286 27.35 6.55 17.31
CA ARG A 286 26.48 5.38 17.40
C ARG A 286 25.29 5.61 18.32
N ILE A 287 25.27 6.73 19.03
CA ILE A 287 24.15 7.17 19.85
C ILE A 287 23.04 7.65 18.92
N ARG A 288 21.85 7.06 19.07
CA ARG A 288 20.70 7.33 18.21
C ARG A 288 19.79 8.37 18.84
N LEU A 289 19.57 9.49 18.15
CA LEU A 289 18.62 10.50 18.62
C LEU A 289 17.19 10.10 18.25
N LEU A 290 16.30 10.00 19.24
CA LEU A 290 14.87 9.80 19.03
C LEU A 290 14.17 11.16 18.94
N ALA A 291 14.09 11.71 17.72
CA ALA A 291 13.45 12.98 17.43
C ALA A 291 11.98 12.83 16.96
N ALA A 292 11.63 11.68 16.38
CA ALA A 292 10.28 11.40 15.88
C ALA A 292 9.21 11.50 16.99
N ALA A 293 9.54 11.11 18.22
CA ALA A 293 8.64 11.26 19.37
C ALA A 293 8.32 12.74 19.66
N ARG A 294 9.34 13.62 19.64
CA ARG A 294 9.17 15.07 19.77
C ARG A 294 8.31 15.63 18.65
N GLN A 295 8.51 15.19 17.40
CA GLN A 295 7.71 15.67 16.27
C GLN A 295 6.23 15.31 16.42
N ALA A 296 5.93 14.08 16.80
CA ALA A 296 4.56 13.66 17.10
C ALA A 296 3.94 14.51 18.22
N ALA A 297 4.73 14.84 19.25
CA ALA A 297 4.28 15.66 20.36
C ALA A 297 4.03 17.13 20.00
N LEU A 298 4.75 17.70 19.01
CA LEU A 298 4.48 19.07 18.54
C LEU A 298 3.06 19.24 18.00
N GLU A 299 2.47 18.19 17.44
CA GLU A 299 1.11 18.22 16.90
C GLU A 299 0.02 17.98 17.96
N THR A 300 0.37 17.41 19.13
CA THR A 300 -0.62 16.94 20.11
C THR A 300 -0.46 17.55 21.51
N ILE A 301 0.59 18.32 21.79
CA ILE A 301 0.89 18.88 23.11
C ILE A 301 -0.25 19.74 23.68
N ALA A 302 -1.05 20.36 22.81
CA ALA A 302 -2.25 21.11 23.21
C ALA A 302 -3.27 20.26 23.99
N GLN A 303 -3.25 18.92 23.83
CA GLN A 303 -4.12 17.96 24.53
C GLN A 303 -3.56 17.51 25.89
N SER A 304 -2.44 18.07 26.35
CA SER A 304 -1.82 17.73 27.64
C SER A 304 -2.64 18.25 28.81
N ASP A 305 -2.92 17.39 29.79
CA ASP A 305 -3.69 17.74 31.00
C ASP A 305 -2.92 18.68 31.95
N ASP A 306 -1.59 18.56 32.03
CA ASP A 306 -0.75 19.31 32.98
C ASP A 306 0.35 20.15 32.31
N GLY A 307 0.25 20.28 30.98
CA GLY A 307 1.16 20.99 30.10
C GLY A 307 2.54 20.36 29.92
N LEU A 308 2.89 19.31 30.68
CA LEU A 308 4.21 18.66 30.62
C LEU A 308 4.15 17.24 30.04
N HIS A 309 3.13 16.47 30.43
CA HIS A 309 3.01 15.07 30.10
C HIS A 309 2.15 14.85 28.85
N LEU A 310 2.58 13.92 28.00
CA LEU A 310 1.94 13.69 26.71
C LEU A 310 0.71 12.78 26.80
N PRO A 311 -0.29 12.96 25.91
CA PRO A 311 -1.41 12.03 25.80
C PRO A 311 -0.92 10.62 25.40
N GLU A 312 -1.68 9.59 25.79
CA GLU A 312 -1.31 8.19 25.55
C GLU A 312 -1.07 7.86 24.07
N SER A 313 -1.91 8.41 23.19
CA SER A 313 -1.79 8.24 21.73
C SER A 313 -0.40 8.63 21.21
N THR A 314 0.15 9.75 21.69
CA THR A 314 1.48 10.24 21.30
C THR A 314 2.61 9.45 21.96
N ARG A 315 2.47 9.09 23.24
CA ARG A 315 3.46 8.25 23.93
C ARG A 315 3.63 6.89 23.23
N ASN A 316 2.53 6.34 22.73
CA ASN A 316 2.52 5.09 21.96
C ASN A 316 3.28 5.20 20.63
N VAL A 317 3.37 6.39 20.03
CA VAL A 317 4.20 6.63 18.83
C VAL A 317 5.67 6.39 19.16
N GLY A 318 6.19 7.03 20.22
CA GLY A 318 7.58 6.85 20.65
C GLY A 318 7.92 5.40 20.96
N ALA A 319 7.02 4.69 21.66
CA ALA A 319 7.18 3.28 21.97
C ALA A 319 7.19 2.39 20.71
N MET A 320 6.30 2.65 19.75
CA MET A 320 6.26 1.91 18.48
C MET A 320 7.48 2.21 17.59
N VAL A 321 7.98 3.44 17.59
CA VAL A 321 9.22 3.82 16.91
C VAL A 321 10.41 3.03 17.48
N LEU A 322 10.54 2.99 18.81
CA LEU A 322 11.57 2.19 19.48
C LEU A 322 11.45 0.70 19.14
N MET A 323 10.23 0.15 19.19
CA MET A 323 9.99 -1.26 18.86
C MET A 323 10.40 -1.59 17.41
N ASN A 324 10.00 -0.75 16.45
CA ASN A 324 10.39 -0.91 15.05
C ASN A 324 11.91 -0.83 14.87
N SER A 325 12.57 0.07 15.58
CA SER A 325 14.03 0.23 15.55
C SER A 325 14.76 -1.03 16.03
N MET A 326 14.30 -1.61 17.14
CA MET A 326 14.96 -2.76 17.78
C MET A 326 14.61 -4.11 17.14
N CYS A 327 13.42 -4.23 16.53
CA CYS A 327 12.83 -5.52 16.18
C CYS A 327 12.69 -5.78 14.68
N ASN A 328 12.58 -4.75 13.84
CA ASN A 328 12.31 -4.97 12.41
C ASN A 328 13.44 -5.75 11.72
N ASN A 329 14.70 -5.51 12.08
CA ASN A 329 15.81 -6.23 11.49
C ASN A 329 15.81 -7.74 11.87
N LYS A 330 15.30 -8.08 13.06
CA LYS A 330 15.22 -9.46 13.58
C LYS A 330 14.01 -10.21 13.03
N LEU A 331 12.81 -9.64 13.12
CA LEU A 331 11.57 -10.31 12.72
C LEU A 331 11.24 -10.16 11.24
N ARG A 332 11.71 -9.09 10.58
CA ARG A 332 11.45 -8.77 9.16
C ARG A 332 9.97 -8.87 8.77
N PRO A 333 9.08 -8.12 9.44
CA PRO A 333 7.66 -8.10 9.11
C PRO A 333 7.42 -7.68 7.65
N ILE A 334 6.39 -8.26 7.02
CA ILE A 334 6.09 -8.07 5.59
C ILE A 334 5.52 -6.66 5.31
N ASP A 335 4.82 -6.10 6.29
CA ASP A 335 4.13 -4.80 6.26
C ASP A 335 4.96 -3.65 6.85
N GLY A 336 6.18 -3.94 7.34
CA GLY A 336 7.15 -2.94 7.80
C GLY A 336 8.35 -2.85 6.87
N SER A 337 8.94 -1.66 6.74
CA SER A 337 10.18 -1.44 5.98
C SER A 337 11.22 -0.60 6.71
N CYS A 338 10.86 0.06 7.82
CA CYS A 338 11.81 0.84 8.62
C CYS A 338 12.84 -0.06 9.33
N CYS A 339 14.09 0.38 9.47
CA CYS A 339 15.18 -0.36 10.15
C CYS A 339 15.36 -1.82 9.69
N GLN A 340 15.00 -2.13 8.44
CA GLN A 340 15.23 -3.46 7.86
C GLN A 340 16.44 -3.41 6.93
N THR A 341 17.29 -4.43 7.04
CA THR A 341 18.35 -4.66 6.06
C THR A 341 17.77 -5.18 4.77
N VAL A 342 18.21 -4.63 3.63
CA VAL A 342 17.78 -5.11 2.31
C VAL A 342 18.17 -6.59 2.18
N PRO A 343 17.20 -7.50 1.96
CA PRO A 343 17.52 -8.91 1.85
C PRO A 343 18.40 -9.15 0.61
N PRO A 344 19.39 -10.04 0.69
CA PRO A 344 20.21 -10.38 -0.47
C PRO A 344 19.34 -10.99 -1.57
N ILE A 345 19.69 -10.69 -2.83
CA ILE A 345 18.99 -11.21 -4.00
C ILE A 345 19.03 -12.74 -3.99
N SER A 346 17.86 -13.39 -4.05
CA SER A 346 17.76 -14.85 -4.00
C SER A 346 18.34 -15.50 -5.25
N LEU A 347 18.69 -16.79 -5.18
CA LEU A 347 19.17 -17.53 -6.35
C LEU A 347 18.17 -17.48 -7.50
N VAL A 348 16.88 -17.67 -7.21
CA VAL A 348 15.79 -17.62 -8.19
C VAL A 348 15.73 -16.25 -8.86
N GLN A 349 15.89 -15.17 -8.09
CA GLN A 349 15.91 -13.81 -8.61
C GLN A 349 17.13 -13.56 -9.50
N LYS A 350 18.32 -14.00 -9.09
CA LYS A 350 19.54 -13.91 -9.91
C LYS A 350 19.37 -14.65 -11.24
N LEU A 351 18.88 -15.89 -11.20
CA LEU A 351 18.61 -16.70 -12.40
C LEU A 351 17.58 -16.01 -13.31
N SER A 352 16.51 -15.45 -12.74
CA SER A 352 15.51 -14.73 -13.52
C SER A 352 16.08 -13.48 -14.19
N ALA A 353 16.94 -12.73 -13.49
CA ALA A 353 17.63 -11.55 -14.02
C ALA A 353 18.57 -11.93 -15.17
N PHE A 354 19.38 -12.99 -15.00
CA PHE A 354 20.25 -13.50 -16.06
C PHE A 354 19.45 -13.99 -17.27
N PHE A 355 18.32 -14.67 -17.06
CA PHE A 355 17.44 -15.12 -18.14
C PHE A 355 16.89 -13.95 -18.96
N PHE A 356 16.35 -12.91 -18.31
CA PHE A 356 15.82 -11.75 -19.01
C PHE A 356 16.90 -10.91 -19.68
N LEU A 357 18.04 -10.71 -19.02
CA LEU A 357 19.18 -9.98 -19.58
C LEU A 357 19.78 -10.72 -20.78
N GLY A 358 19.99 -12.04 -20.65
CA GLY A 358 20.44 -12.89 -21.75
C GLY A 358 19.47 -12.87 -22.93
N SER A 359 18.16 -12.91 -22.67
CA SER A 359 17.14 -12.79 -23.71
C SER A 359 17.23 -11.45 -24.46
N ALA A 360 17.47 -10.34 -23.74
CA ALA A 360 17.64 -9.03 -24.35
C ALA A 360 18.93 -8.96 -25.20
N VAL A 361 20.04 -9.55 -24.72
CA VAL A 361 21.30 -9.64 -25.49
C VAL A 361 21.12 -10.45 -26.76
N VAL A 362 20.48 -11.62 -26.69
CA VAL A 362 20.19 -12.45 -27.87
C VAL A 362 19.31 -11.69 -28.86
N PHE A 363 18.30 -10.94 -28.39
CA PHE A 363 17.51 -10.07 -29.25
C PHE A 363 18.38 -9.03 -29.98
N VAL A 364 19.29 -8.35 -29.27
CA VAL A 364 20.20 -7.36 -29.86
C VAL A 364 21.12 -8.02 -30.90
N VAL A 365 21.70 -9.18 -30.60
CA VAL A 365 22.56 -9.93 -31.53
C VAL A 365 21.78 -10.33 -32.79
N LEU A 366 20.60 -10.94 -32.64
CA LEU A 366 19.73 -11.28 -33.79
C LEU A 366 19.28 -10.04 -34.57
N HIS A 367 19.06 -8.92 -33.89
CA HIS A 367 18.72 -7.66 -34.52
C HIS A 367 19.88 -7.14 -35.37
N VAL A 368 21.11 -7.09 -34.83
CA VAL A 368 22.31 -6.61 -35.52
C VAL A 368 22.67 -7.53 -36.69
N LEU A 369 22.71 -8.84 -36.47
CA LEU A 369 23.01 -9.83 -37.52
C LEU A 369 21.94 -9.84 -38.62
N GLY A 370 20.66 -9.67 -38.26
CA GLY A 370 19.56 -9.58 -39.22
C GLY A 370 19.48 -8.24 -39.96
N ASN A 371 20.02 -7.15 -39.41
CA ASN A 371 20.02 -5.83 -40.03
C ASN A 371 20.94 -5.74 -41.27
N ASN A 372 21.92 -6.65 -41.38
CA ASN A 372 22.80 -6.72 -42.55
C ASN A 372 22.09 -7.26 -43.81
N HIS A 373 20.92 -7.91 -43.68
CA HIS A 373 20.26 -8.57 -44.81
C HIS A 373 19.00 -7.86 -45.35
N GLN A 374 18.56 -6.75 -44.73
CA GLN A 374 17.38 -6.00 -45.17
C GLN A 374 17.60 -4.48 -45.14
N ARG A 375 18.48 -3.98 -46.02
CA ARG A 375 18.31 -2.62 -46.58
C ARG A 375 17.43 -2.70 -47.83
N ARG A 376 16.11 -2.75 -47.64
CA ARG A 376 15.18 -2.29 -48.68
C ARG A 376 14.16 -1.39 -47.99
N HIS A 377 14.32 -0.09 -48.25
CA HIS A 377 13.44 0.98 -47.78
C HIS A 377 12.02 0.71 -48.29
N VAL A 378 11.05 0.65 -47.40
CA VAL A 378 9.63 0.87 -47.71
C VAL A 378 9.18 2.04 -46.83
N PRO A 379 8.55 3.09 -47.38
CA PRO A 379 8.15 4.26 -46.61
C PRO A 379 6.97 3.93 -45.68
N PRO A 380 6.79 4.69 -44.58
CA PRO A 380 5.76 4.40 -43.59
C PRO A 380 4.43 5.01 -44.03
N ASP A 381 3.47 4.17 -44.42
CA ASP A 381 2.08 4.61 -44.51
C ASP A 381 1.45 4.67 -43.11
N VAL A 382 0.86 5.84 -42.87
CA VAL A 382 0.17 6.27 -41.67
C VAL A 382 -1.22 5.61 -41.61
N GLU A 383 -1.63 5.25 -40.40
CA GLU A 383 -3.01 4.91 -40.00
C GLU A 383 -3.69 3.68 -40.64
N SER A 384 -3.72 2.58 -39.87
CA SER A 384 -4.92 1.74 -39.80
C SER A 384 -4.94 1.04 -38.43
N LEU A 385 -5.63 1.68 -37.47
CA LEU A 385 -6.21 1.05 -36.29
C LEU A 385 -7.53 0.39 -36.75
N GLU A 386 -7.44 -0.72 -37.46
CA GLU A 386 -8.55 -1.66 -37.57
C GLU A 386 -8.06 -3.02 -37.10
N GLU A 387 -8.82 -3.60 -36.17
CA GLU A 387 -8.68 -4.97 -35.70
C GLU A 387 -8.51 -5.92 -36.89
N LYS A 388 -7.32 -6.51 -37.01
CA LYS A 388 -7.09 -7.61 -37.92
C LYS A 388 -7.93 -8.81 -37.45
N LYS A 389 -9.09 -8.97 -38.07
CA LYS A 389 -9.90 -10.21 -38.11
C LYS A 389 -8.94 -11.41 -38.31
N PRO A 390 -9.12 -12.56 -37.62
CA PRO A 390 -8.13 -13.63 -37.62
C PRO A 390 -8.12 -14.33 -38.98
N ALA A 391 -7.27 -13.85 -39.89
CA ALA A 391 -6.92 -14.55 -41.10
C ALA A 391 -5.91 -15.65 -40.75
N THR A 392 -6.28 -16.89 -41.08
CA THR A 392 -5.40 -18.01 -41.46
C THR A 392 -4.00 -18.05 -40.83
N ALA A 393 -3.83 -18.94 -39.84
CA ALA A 393 -2.57 -19.45 -39.30
C ALA A 393 -1.36 -18.52 -39.52
N ALA A 394 -1.26 -17.46 -38.72
CA ALA A 394 -0.07 -16.63 -38.66
C ALA A 394 1.16 -17.52 -38.48
N ALA A 395 2.12 -17.42 -39.41
CA ALA A 395 3.39 -18.15 -39.34
C ALA A 395 3.99 -18.01 -37.94
N ALA A 396 4.56 -19.11 -37.43
CA ALA A 396 5.13 -19.13 -36.09
C ALA A 396 6.10 -17.94 -35.92
N PRO A 397 5.94 -17.10 -34.88
CA PRO A 397 6.78 -15.94 -34.69
C PRO A 397 8.24 -16.39 -34.64
N GLY A 398 9.07 -15.80 -35.50
CA GLY A 398 10.50 -16.14 -35.56
C GLY A 398 11.20 -15.87 -34.23
N PRO A 399 12.38 -16.48 -34.00
CA PRO A 399 13.11 -16.39 -32.73
C PRO A 399 13.37 -14.94 -32.28
N LYS A 400 13.57 -14.02 -33.23
CA LYS A 400 13.72 -12.58 -32.95
C LYS A 400 12.53 -11.98 -32.19
N GLU A 401 11.29 -12.32 -32.57
CA GLU A 401 10.10 -11.77 -31.92
C GLU A 401 9.87 -12.39 -30.53
N LEU A 402 10.26 -13.65 -30.33
CA LEU A 402 10.24 -14.28 -29.01
C LEU A 402 11.19 -13.56 -28.05
N PHE A 403 12.46 -13.38 -28.41
CA PHE A 403 13.43 -12.71 -27.54
C PHE A 403 13.10 -11.24 -27.30
N LYS A 404 12.50 -10.55 -28.28
CA LYS A 404 11.94 -9.21 -28.11
C LYS A 404 10.82 -9.17 -27.07
N ALA A 405 9.89 -10.13 -27.12
CA ALA A 405 8.81 -10.23 -26.14
C ALA A 405 9.35 -10.54 -24.74
N LEU A 406 10.33 -11.45 -24.63
CA LEU A 406 11.01 -11.78 -23.37
C LEU A 406 11.77 -10.57 -22.81
N GLY A 407 12.50 -9.81 -23.64
CA GLY A 407 13.18 -8.59 -23.22
C GLY A 407 12.20 -7.52 -22.71
N ARG A 408 11.06 -7.32 -23.39
CA ARG A 408 9.99 -6.43 -22.92
C ARG A 408 9.42 -6.87 -21.57
N MET A 409 9.17 -8.18 -21.41
CA MET A 409 8.72 -8.73 -20.13
C MET A 409 9.76 -8.49 -19.04
N GLY A 410 11.04 -8.68 -19.34
CA GLY A 410 12.15 -8.41 -18.42
C GLY A 410 12.19 -6.96 -17.93
N ILE A 411 11.94 -5.98 -18.81
CA ILE A 411 11.86 -4.56 -18.42
C ILE A 411 10.67 -4.32 -17.48
N ILE A 412 9.50 -4.86 -17.78
CA ILE A 412 8.29 -4.70 -16.93
C ILE A 412 8.52 -5.35 -15.55
N MET A 413 9.07 -6.56 -15.53
CA MET A 413 9.39 -7.27 -14.29
C MET A 413 10.48 -6.55 -13.49
N GLY A 414 11.49 -6.00 -14.15
CA GLY A 414 12.51 -5.16 -13.54
C GLY A 414 11.91 -3.91 -12.90
N TYR A 415 10.98 -3.24 -13.57
CA TYR A 415 10.26 -2.09 -13.00
C TYR A 415 9.47 -2.48 -11.75
N PHE A 416 8.72 -3.59 -11.78
CA PHE A 416 8.01 -4.07 -10.59
C PHE A 416 8.97 -4.41 -9.45
N TYR A 417 10.11 -5.02 -9.76
CA TYR A 417 11.13 -5.32 -8.77
C TYR A 417 11.67 -4.05 -8.11
N LEU A 418 11.92 -3.00 -8.90
CA LEU A 418 12.36 -1.71 -8.38
C LEU A 418 11.31 -1.02 -7.51
N CYS A 419 10.02 -1.18 -7.82
CA CYS A 419 8.92 -0.58 -7.05
C CYS A 419 8.69 -1.26 -5.70
N ASP A 420 8.82 -2.58 -5.63
CA ASP A 420 8.48 -3.36 -4.43
C ASP A 420 9.71 -3.76 -3.60
N ARG A 421 10.76 -4.25 -4.27
CA ARG A 421 11.92 -4.89 -3.62
C ARG A 421 13.13 -3.99 -3.49
N ALA A 422 13.28 -3.01 -4.36
CA ALA A 422 14.32 -2.00 -4.19
C ALA A 422 13.81 -0.84 -3.33
N ASP A 423 14.74 -0.16 -2.65
CA ASP A 423 14.45 1.05 -1.87
C ASP A 423 14.64 2.33 -2.70
N VAL A 424 14.33 2.24 -4.00
CA VAL A 424 14.38 3.41 -4.90
C VAL A 424 13.25 4.36 -4.58
N PHE A 425 12.03 3.84 -4.42
CA PHE A 425 10.86 4.66 -4.12
C PHE A 425 10.58 4.67 -2.62
N MET A 426 10.10 5.81 -2.12
CA MET A 426 9.69 5.96 -0.73
C MET A 426 8.46 5.10 -0.45
N LYS A 427 8.48 4.42 0.70
CA LYS A 427 7.38 3.56 1.16
C LYS A 427 6.53 4.30 2.18
N GLU A 428 5.22 4.21 2.03
CA GLU A 428 4.25 4.88 2.89
C GLU A 428 3.11 3.91 3.26
N GLN A 429 2.60 4.01 4.49
CA GLN A 429 1.48 3.22 4.94
C GLN A 429 0.21 3.61 4.19
N LYS A 430 -0.62 2.60 3.90
CA LYS A 430 -1.94 2.84 3.33
C LYS A 430 -2.85 3.41 4.41
N PHE A 431 -3.44 4.57 4.15
CA PHE A 431 -4.35 5.23 5.07
C PHE A 431 -5.67 5.55 4.39
N TYR A 432 -6.76 5.06 4.97
CA TYR A 432 -8.10 5.26 4.44
C TYR A 432 -8.68 6.60 4.88
N THR A 433 -9.16 7.36 3.91
CA THR A 433 -10.10 8.46 4.15
C THR A 433 -11.25 8.34 3.16
N HIS A 434 -12.43 8.85 3.52
CA HIS A 434 -13.57 8.87 2.61
C HIS A 434 -13.23 9.59 1.30
N SER A 435 -12.54 10.73 1.38
CA SER A 435 -12.15 11.52 0.20
C SER A 435 -11.20 10.76 -0.73
N THR A 436 -10.17 10.08 -0.19
CA THR A 436 -9.19 9.34 -1.02
C THR A 436 -9.81 8.15 -1.74
N PHE A 437 -10.93 7.61 -1.26
CA PHE A 437 -11.66 6.54 -1.93
C PHE A 437 -12.76 7.04 -2.89
N PHE A 438 -13.65 7.93 -2.41
CA PHE A 438 -14.82 8.34 -3.17
C PHE A 438 -14.51 9.33 -4.30
N ILE A 439 -13.50 10.20 -4.16
CA ILE A 439 -13.15 11.15 -5.23
C ILE A 439 -12.69 10.42 -6.51
N PRO A 440 -11.72 9.48 -6.46
CA PRO A 440 -11.36 8.71 -7.64
C PRO A 440 -12.54 7.91 -8.21
N LEU A 441 -13.41 7.37 -7.36
CA LEU A 441 -14.59 6.62 -7.80
C LEU A 441 -15.55 7.51 -8.60
N VAL A 442 -15.88 8.69 -8.07
CA VAL A 442 -16.72 9.68 -8.77
C VAL A 442 -16.07 10.10 -10.09
N TYR A 443 -14.76 10.33 -10.10
CA TYR A 443 -14.04 10.69 -11.31
C TYR A 443 -14.18 9.64 -12.41
N ILE A 444 -14.01 8.34 -12.08
CA ILE A 444 -14.18 7.26 -13.05
C ILE A 444 -15.64 7.20 -13.52
N ILE A 445 -16.63 7.32 -12.62
CA ILE A 445 -18.07 7.38 -12.97
C ILE A 445 -18.34 8.50 -13.98
N VAL A 446 -17.84 9.70 -13.72
CA VAL A 446 -17.99 10.85 -14.60
C VAL A 446 -17.37 10.59 -15.98
N LEU A 447 -16.14 10.06 -16.03
CA LEU A 447 -15.52 9.67 -17.29
C LEU A 447 -16.34 8.59 -18.02
N GLY A 448 -16.85 7.60 -17.31
CA GLY A 448 -17.73 6.57 -17.87
C GLY A 448 -18.97 7.13 -18.56
N VAL A 449 -19.63 8.11 -17.91
CA VAL A 449 -20.82 8.79 -18.45
C VAL A 449 -20.49 9.61 -19.70
N PHE A 450 -19.29 10.19 -19.81
CA PHE A 450 -18.90 10.97 -20.99
C PHE A 450 -18.35 10.12 -22.14
N TYR A 451 -17.85 8.91 -21.87
CA TYR A 451 -17.17 8.04 -22.84
C TYR A 451 -17.88 6.70 -23.04
N TYR A 452 -19.22 6.68 -23.10
CA TYR A 452 -19.97 5.47 -23.41
C TYR A 452 -20.12 5.24 -24.92
N GLU A 453 -20.17 3.98 -25.34
CA GLU A 453 -20.49 3.57 -26.71
C GLU A 453 -21.71 2.64 -26.74
N ASN A 454 -22.50 2.71 -27.82
CA ASN A 454 -23.62 1.80 -28.00
C ASN A 454 -23.12 0.40 -28.38
N SER A 455 -23.61 -0.62 -27.69
CA SER A 455 -23.23 -2.00 -27.99
C SER A 455 -23.81 -2.49 -29.31
N LYS A 456 -23.02 -3.30 -30.04
CA LYS A 456 -23.39 -3.84 -31.35
C LYS A 456 -24.31 -5.07 -31.27
N GLU A 457 -24.37 -5.73 -30.12
CA GLU A 457 -25.16 -6.95 -29.91
C GLU A 457 -26.24 -6.74 -28.85
N THR A 458 -27.47 -7.18 -29.12
CA THR A 458 -28.60 -7.08 -28.17
C THR A 458 -28.70 -8.27 -27.20
N LYS A 459 -27.76 -9.23 -27.27
CA LYS A 459 -27.77 -10.41 -26.40
C LYS A 459 -27.42 -10.03 -24.97
N PHE A 460 -28.13 -10.64 -24.02
CA PHE A 460 -27.83 -10.51 -22.59
C PHE A 460 -26.40 -11.00 -22.28
N LEU A 461 -25.63 -10.21 -21.53
CA LEU A 461 -24.22 -10.46 -21.21
C LEU A 461 -23.37 -10.74 -22.45
N ASN A 462 -23.50 -9.87 -23.45
CA ASN A 462 -22.60 -9.90 -24.60
C ASN A 462 -21.15 -9.63 -24.17
N ARG A 463 -20.21 -9.91 -25.07
CA ARG A 463 -18.78 -9.78 -24.77
C ARG A 463 -18.40 -8.35 -24.37
N GLU A 464 -18.91 -7.35 -25.08
CA GLU A 464 -18.64 -5.92 -24.84
C GLU A 464 -19.06 -5.52 -23.42
N GLN A 465 -20.29 -5.84 -23.01
CA GLN A 465 -20.82 -5.59 -21.66
C GLN A 465 -20.00 -6.29 -20.57
N THR A 466 -19.62 -7.56 -20.79
CA THR A 466 -18.83 -8.29 -19.79
C THR A 466 -17.41 -7.77 -19.68
N ASP A 467 -16.78 -7.34 -20.78
CA ASP A 467 -15.43 -6.77 -20.76
C ASP A 467 -15.43 -5.39 -20.10
N GLU A 468 -16.46 -4.56 -20.36
CA GLU A 468 -16.63 -3.27 -19.68
C GLU A 468 -16.89 -3.44 -18.18
N TRP A 469 -17.81 -4.32 -17.79
CA TRP A 469 -18.07 -4.59 -16.37
C TRP A 469 -16.83 -5.12 -15.65
N LYS A 470 -16.02 -5.98 -16.30
CA LYS A 470 -14.71 -6.40 -15.74
C LYS A 470 -13.76 -5.23 -15.56
N GLY A 471 -13.67 -4.33 -16.54
CA GLY A 471 -12.84 -3.13 -16.47
C GLY A 471 -13.23 -2.24 -15.28
N TRP A 472 -14.53 -1.97 -15.12
CA TRP A 472 -15.07 -1.24 -13.97
C TRP A 472 -14.70 -1.89 -12.64
N MET A 473 -14.91 -3.21 -12.52
CA MET A 473 -14.55 -3.94 -11.32
C MET A 473 -13.04 -3.84 -11.03
N GLN A 474 -12.17 -3.95 -12.04
CA GLN A 474 -10.73 -3.82 -11.87
C GLN A 474 -10.33 -2.43 -11.36
N LEU A 475 -10.93 -1.37 -11.88
CA LEU A 475 -10.67 -0.01 -11.42
C LEU A 475 -11.12 0.22 -9.98
N VAL A 476 -12.31 -0.25 -9.60
CA VAL A 476 -12.81 -0.15 -8.23
C VAL A 476 -11.94 -0.95 -7.26
N ILE A 477 -11.54 -2.18 -7.63
CA ILE A 477 -10.64 -3.02 -6.83
C ILE A 477 -9.26 -2.37 -6.68
N LEU A 478 -8.76 -1.70 -7.72
CA LEU A 478 -7.50 -0.96 -7.66
C LEU A 478 -7.59 0.22 -6.69
N ILE A 479 -8.61 1.08 -6.81
CA ILE A 479 -8.83 2.20 -5.88
C ILE A 479 -8.92 1.68 -4.45
N TYR A 480 -9.72 0.65 -4.22
CA TYR A 480 -9.87 0.00 -2.92
C TYR A 480 -8.52 -0.42 -2.29
N HIS A 481 -7.63 -1.03 -3.08
CA HIS A 481 -6.33 -1.50 -2.59
C HIS A 481 -5.30 -0.37 -2.41
N VAL A 482 -5.36 0.69 -3.23
CA VAL A 482 -4.47 1.85 -3.12
C VAL A 482 -4.87 2.72 -1.94
N SER A 483 -6.16 2.96 -1.74
CA SER A 483 -6.68 3.81 -0.66
C SER A 483 -6.77 3.11 0.69
N GLY A 484 -6.42 1.82 0.80
CA GLY A 484 -6.54 1.06 2.05
C GLY A 484 -7.99 0.90 2.54
N ALA A 485 -8.98 0.95 1.65
CA ALA A 485 -10.40 0.95 2.02
C ALA A 485 -10.92 -0.37 2.64
N SER A 486 -10.06 -1.38 2.78
CA SER A 486 -10.35 -2.59 3.56
C SER A 486 -10.67 -2.30 5.02
N ALA A 487 -10.20 -1.17 5.56
CA ALA A 487 -10.51 -0.75 6.93
C ALA A 487 -11.99 -0.35 7.12
N PHE A 488 -12.69 0.00 6.04
CA PHE A 488 -14.09 0.41 6.09
C PHE A 488 -15.01 -0.75 5.65
N LEU A 489 -15.72 -1.34 6.62
CA LEU A 489 -16.48 -2.58 6.44
C LEU A 489 -17.50 -2.53 5.28
N PRO A 490 -18.31 -1.47 5.09
CA PRO A 490 -19.25 -1.41 3.97
C PRO A 490 -18.57 -1.53 2.62
N VAL A 491 -17.46 -0.81 2.39
CA VAL A 491 -16.71 -0.89 1.12
C VAL A 491 -16.09 -2.27 0.96
N TYR A 492 -15.51 -2.84 2.02
CA TYR A 492 -15.00 -4.21 2.01
C TYR A 492 -16.04 -5.23 1.54
N MET A 493 -17.27 -5.16 2.08
CA MET A 493 -18.36 -6.05 1.69
C MET A 493 -18.74 -5.90 0.21
N HIS A 494 -18.85 -4.67 -0.30
CA HIS A 494 -19.17 -4.43 -1.71
C HIS A 494 -18.07 -4.96 -2.65
N VAL A 495 -16.80 -4.73 -2.31
CA VAL A 495 -15.67 -5.24 -3.11
C VAL A 495 -15.67 -6.77 -3.14
N ARG A 496 -16.05 -7.45 -2.05
CA ARG A 496 -16.24 -8.91 -2.06
C ARG A 496 -17.31 -9.37 -3.04
N VAL A 497 -18.43 -8.64 -3.15
CA VAL A 497 -19.46 -8.90 -4.17
C VAL A 497 -18.92 -8.70 -5.57
N LEU A 498 -18.12 -7.65 -5.82
CA LEU A 498 -17.47 -7.44 -7.12
C LEU A 498 -16.51 -8.58 -7.49
N VAL A 499 -15.68 -9.04 -6.55
CA VAL A 499 -14.79 -10.19 -6.78
C VAL A 499 -15.58 -11.46 -7.10
N ALA A 500 -16.69 -11.71 -6.38
CA ALA A 500 -17.59 -12.83 -6.67
C ALA A 500 -18.25 -12.70 -8.05
N ALA A 501 -18.71 -11.51 -8.43
CA ALA A 501 -19.26 -11.24 -9.76
C ALA A 501 -18.21 -11.46 -10.86
N TYR A 502 -16.95 -11.06 -10.64
CA TYR A 502 -15.86 -11.31 -11.57
C TYR A 502 -15.60 -12.81 -11.78
N LEU A 503 -15.60 -13.59 -10.69
CA LEU A 503 -15.49 -15.05 -10.76
C LEU A 503 -16.67 -15.66 -11.52
N PHE A 504 -17.89 -15.22 -11.22
CA PHE A 504 -19.10 -15.64 -11.92
C PHE A 504 -19.00 -15.39 -13.43
N GLN A 505 -18.62 -14.18 -13.85
CA GLN A 505 -18.48 -13.85 -15.26
C GLN A 505 -17.39 -14.66 -15.96
N THR A 506 -16.28 -14.94 -15.26
CA THR A 506 -15.21 -15.78 -15.80
C THR A 506 -15.72 -17.20 -16.01
N GLY A 507 -16.43 -17.75 -15.02
CA GLY A 507 -17.08 -19.05 -15.12
C GLY A 507 -18.14 -19.11 -16.22
N TYR A 508 -19.02 -18.11 -16.28
CA TYR A 508 -20.07 -17.96 -17.30
C TYR A 508 -19.48 -17.92 -18.71
N GLY A 509 -18.37 -17.20 -18.91
CA GLY A 509 -17.68 -17.13 -20.20
C GLY A 509 -17.13 -18.49 -20.65
N HIS A 510 -16.53 -19.25 -19.73
CA HIS A 510 -16.04 -20.59 -20.02
C HIS A 510 -17.17 -21.61 -20.22
N PHE A 511 -18.21 -21.57 -19.38
CA PHE A 511 -19.42 -22.37 -19.55
C PHE A 511 -20.07 -22.12 -20.92
N SER A 512 -20.32 -20.85 -21.26
CA SER A 512 -20.92 -20.46 -22.53
C SER A 512 -20.09 -20.91 -23.72
N PHE A 513 -18.77 -20.85 -23.63
CA PHE A 513 -17.87 -21.38 -24.67
C PHE A 513 -18.08 -22.88 -24.87
N PHE A 514 -18.06 -23.69 -23.80
CA PHE A 514 -18.24 -25.15 -23.90
C PHE A 514 -19.65 -25.51 -24.36
N TRP A 515 -20.66 -24.80 -23.87
CA TRP A 515 -22.07 -25.00 -24.24
C TRP A 515 -22.35 -24.72 -25.72
N LEU A 516 -21.79 -23.64 -26.27
CA LEU A 516 -22.03 -23.20 -27.65
C LEU A 516 -21.11 -23.89 -28.66
N LYS A 517 -19.81 -24.00 -28.36
CA LYS A 517 -18.80 -24.50 -29.31
C LYS A 517 -18.47 -25.98 -29.14
N GLY A 518 -18.61 -26.54 -27.93
CA GLY A 518 -18.35 -27.95 -27.70
C GLY A 518 -16.89 -28.40 -27.80
N ASP A 519 -15.94 -27.46 -27.77
CA ASP A 519 -14.51 -27.78 -27.86
C ASP A 519 -13.93 -28.06 -26.46
N PHE A 520 -13.71 -29.35 -26.18
CA PHE A 520 -13.10 -29.85 -24.94
C PHE A 520 -11.64 -30.30 -25.15
N GLY A 521 -10.98 -29.83 -26.21
CA GLY A 521 -9.61 -30.23 -26.52
C GLY A 521 -8.60 -29.80 -25.45
N LEU A 522 -7.62 -30.67 -25.15
CA LEU A 522 -6.55 -30.39 -24.20
C LEU A 522 -5.73 -29.14 -24.58
N TYR A 523 -5.55 -28.89 -25.88
CA TYR A 523 -4.88 -27.68 -26.39
C TYR A 523 -5.52 -26.40 -25.86
N ARG A 524 -6.86 -26.33 -25.86
CA ARG A 524 -7.61 -25.18 -25.36
C ARG A 524 -7.43 -25.01 -23.86
N VAL A 525 -7.45 -26.10 -23.10
CA VAL A 525 -7.20 -26.10 -21.66
C VAL A 525 -5.82 -25.53 -21.37
N CYS A 526 -4.77 -26.04 -22.04
CA CYS A 526 -3.41 -25.53 -21.90
C CYS A 526 -3.30 -24.03 -22.26
N GLN A 527 -3.98 -23.59 -23.32
CA GLN A 527 -4.02 -22.18 -23.73
C GLN A 527 -4.65 -21.27 -22.65
N VAL A 528 -5.78 -21.70 -22.07
CA VAL A 528 -6.46 -20.95 -21.00
C VAL A 528 -5.61 -20.92 -19.74
N LEU A 529 -5.07 -22.07 -19.32
CA LEU A 529 -4.19 -22.15 -18.16
C LEU A 529 -2.96 -21.25 -18.31
N PHE A 530 -2.31 -21.29 -19.47
CA PHE A 530 -1.20 -20.38 -19.77
C PHE A 530 -1.62 -18.91 -19.67
N ARG A 531 -2.73 -18.53 -20.33
CA ARG A 531 -3.21 -17.14 -20.31
C ARG A 531 -3.53 -16.62 -18.91
N LEU A 532 -4.10 -17.46 -18.05
CA LEU A 532 -4.46 -17.08 -16.68
C LEU A 532 -3.23 -16.97 -15.78
N ASN A 533 -2.31 -17.94 -15.88
CA ASN A 533 -1.26 -18.13 -14.88
C ASN A 533 0.08 -17.50 -15.25
N PHE A 534 0.36 -17.28 -16.54
CA PHE A 534 1.70 -16.94 -17.03
C PHE A 534 2.31 -15.73 -16.31
N LEU A 535 1.60 -14.60 -16.24
CA LEU A 535 2.11 -13.39 -15.59
C LEU A 535 2.37 -13.61 -14.09
N VAL A 536 1.46 -14.29 -13.39
CA VAL A 536 1.59 -14.52 -11.95
C VAL A 536 2.73 -15.47 -11.63
N LEU A 537 2.94 -16.53 -12.44
CA LEU A 537 4.06 -17.43 -12.27
C LEU A 537 5.40 -16.71 -12.45
N VAL A 538 5.51 -15.86 -13.48
CA VAL A 538 6.71 -15.03 -13.69
C VAL A 538 6.90 -14.07 -12.51
N LEU A 539 5.82 -13.45 -12.02
CA LEU A 539 5.87 -12.54 -10.88
C LEU A 539 6.29 -13.25 -9.59
N CYS A 540 5.83 -14.48 -9.35
CA CYS A 540 6.26 -15.30 -8.22
C CYS A 540 7.76 -15.59 -8.25
N VAL A 541 8.30 -15.90 -9.43
CA VAL A 541 9.73 -16.15 -9.64
C VAL A 541 10.55 -14.87 -9.39
N VAL A 542 10.17 -13.74 -10.01
CA VAL A 542 10.88 -12.46 -9.89
C VAL A 542 10.76 -11.86 -8.48
N MET A 543 9.59 -11.97 -7.85
CA MET A 543 9.36 -11.42 -6.51
C MET A 543 9.74 -12.38 -5.39
N ASN A 544 10.12 -13.62 -5.71
CA ASN A 544 10.37 -14.67 -4.73
C ASN A 544 9.22 -14.81 -3.72
N ARG A 545 8.00 -14.96 -4.23
CA ARG A 545 6.78 -15.11 -3.42
C ARG A 545 6.03 -16.38 -3.81
N PRO A 546 5.41 -17.08 -2.84
CA PRO A 546 4.63 -18.28 -3.14
C PRO A 546 3.43 -17.95 -4.02
N TYR A 547 2.98 -18.91 -4.82
CA TYR A 547 1.88 -18.73 -5.77
C TYR A 547 0.57 -18.27 -5.11
N GLN A 548 0.30 -18.76 -3.90
CA GLN A 548 -0.89 -18.39 -3.10
C GLN A 548 -0.92 -16.92 -2.68
N PHE A 549 0.21 -16.21 -2.71
CA PHE A 549 0.25 -14.77 -2.42
C PHE A 549 -0.65 -13.99 -3.38
N TYR A 550 -0.73 -14.42 -4.65
CA TYR A 550 -1.60 -13.84 -5.68
C TYR A 550 -2.91 -14.61 -5.81
N TYR A 551 -3.57 -14.89 -4.67
CA TYR A 551 -4.67 -15.85 -4.49
C TYR A 551 -5.79 -15.82 -5.54
N PHE A 552 -6.07 -14.65 -6.15
CA PHE A 552 -7.13 -14.49 -7.13
C PHE A 552 -6.92 -15.35 -8.40
N VAL A 553 -5.69 -15.44 -8.90
CA VAL A 553 -5.38 -16.24 -10.11
C VAL A 553 -5.44 -17.76 -9.87
N PRO A 554 -4.89 -18.31 -8.77
CA PRO A 554 -5.15 -19.68 -8.35
C PRO A 554 -6.64 -19.98 -8.24
N LEU A 555 -7.42 -19.07 -7.67
CA LEU A 555 -8.86 -19.23 -7.48
C LEU A 555 -9.61 -19.30 -8.83
N VAL A 556 -9.32 -18.40 -9.76
CA VAL A 556 -9.91 -18.43 -11.12
C VAL A 556 -9.53 -19.72 -11.84
N THR A 557 -8.27 -20.14 -11.73
CA THR A 557 -7.77 -21.38 -12.36
C THR A 557 -8.48 -22.62 -11.81
N PHE A 558 -8.67 -22.68 -10.49
CA PHE A 558 -9.43 -23.74 -9.82
C PHE A 558 -10.87 -23.81 -10.36
N TRP A 559 -11.59 -22.69 -10.36
CA TRP A 559 -12.97 -22.65 -10.85
C TRP A 559 -13.09 -22.95 -12.35
N PHE A 560 -12.11 -22.55 -13.16
CA PHE A 560 -12.04 -22.98 -14.55
C PHE A 560 -11.94 -24.51 -14.67
N ALA A 561 -11.06 -25.16 -13.89
CA ALA A 561 -10.92 -26.60 -13.90
C ALA A 561 -12.20 -27.33 -13.44
N VAL A 562 -12.90 -26.80 -12.43
CA VAL A 562 -14.20 -27.30 -11.98
C VAL A 562 -15.23 -27.24 -13.12
N ILE A 563 -15.38 -26.07 -13.76
CA ILE A 563 -16.35 -25.88 -14.85
C ILE A 563 -16.01 -26.78 -16.05
N TYR A 564 -14.74 -26.84 -16.43
CA TYR A 564 -14.27 -27.74 -17.48
C TYR A 564 -14.65 -29.19 -17.15
N SER A 565 -14.37 -29.65 -15.93
CA SER A 565 -14.68 -31.02 -15.50
C SER A 565 -16.19 -31.29 -15.54
N THR A 566 -17.03 -30.41 -14.96
CA THR A 566 -18.50 -30.57 -14.98
C THR A 566 -19.07 -30.67 -16.39
N MET A 567 -18.53 -29.87 -17.31
CA MET A 567 -19.00 -29.83 -18.70
C MET A 567 -18.45 -30.99 -19.55
N ALA A 568 -17.19 -31.40 -19.33
CA ALA A 568 -16.51 -32.46 -20.08
C ALA A 568 -16.94 -33.87 -19.65
N LEU A 569 -17.32 -34.06 -18.38
CA LEU A 569 -17.82 -35.34 -17.86
C LEU A 569 -19.03 -35.81 -18.67
N TRP A 570 -19.12 -37.12 -18.90
CA TRP A 570 -20.24 -37.69 -19.65
C TRP A 570 -21.58 -37.48 -18.90
N PRO A 571 -22.70 -37.19 -19.61
CA PRO A 571 -22.81 -36.92 -21.04
C PRO A 571 -22.41 -35.48 -21.39
N GLN A 572 -21.74 -35.28 -22.52
CA GLN A 572 -21.44 -33.94 -23.04
C GLN A 572 -22.73 -33.33 -23.63
N ILE A 573 -23.19 -32.23 -23.03
CA ILE A 573 -24.43 -31.55 -23.39
C ILE A 573 -24.06 -30.22 -24.05
N LEU A 574 -24.41 -30.08 -25.33
CA LEU A 574 -24.22 -28.87 -26.10
C LEU A 574 -25.56 -28.22 -26.41
N GLN A 575 -25.57 -26.92 -26.70
CA GLN A 575 -26.77 -26.19 -27.10
C GLN A 575 -27.50 -26.84 -28.29
N LYS A 576 -26.76 -27.29 -29.32
CA LYS A 576 -27.36 -27.95 -30.49
C LYS A 576 -28.16 -29.20 -30.11
N LYS A 577 -27.64 -29.98 -29.15
CA LYS A 577 -28.29 -31.19 -28.64
C LYS A 577 -29.48 -30.85 -27.74
N ALA A 578 -29.37 -29.76 -26.96
CA ALA A 578 -30.40 -29.29 -26.06
C ALA A 578 -31.62 -28.68 -26.77
N ASN A 579 -31.38 -27.91 -27.84
CA ASN A 579 -32.46 -27.36 -28.66
C ASN A 579 -33.30 -28.45 -29.35
N GLY A 580 -32.75 -29.65 -29.55
CA GLY A 580 -33.46 -30.79 -30.13
C GLY A 580 -34.35 -31.57 -29.14
N SER A 581 -34.15 -31.42 -27.83
CA SER A 581 -35.00 -32.04 -26.80
C SER A 581 -34.81 -31.37 -25.44
N GLY A 582 -35.91 -30.95 -24.81
CA GLY A 582 -35.94 -30.35 -23.47
C GLY A 582 -35.29 -31.22 -22.38
N PHE A 583 -35.20 -32.54 -22.59
CA PHE A 583 -34.53 -33.47 -21.68
C PHE A 583 -33.06 -33.09 -21.42
N TRP A 584 -32.35 -32.60 -22.43
CA TRP A 584 -30.94 -32.20 -22.30
C TRP A 584 -30.78 -30.87 -21.54
N HIS A 585 -31.79 -30.00 -21.55
CA HIS A 585 -31.82 -28.82 -20.65
C HIS A 585 -31.98 -29.24 -19.19
N LEU A 586 -32.79 -30.26 -18.91
CA LEU A 586 -32.89 -30.83 -17.56
C LEU A 586 -31.59 -31.54 -17.15
N GLY A 587 -30.92 -32.22 -18.08
CA GLY A 587 -29.64 -32.89 -17.85
C GLY A 587 -28.52 -31.93 -17.45
N ILE A 588 -28.42 -30.74 -18.06
CA ILE A 588 -27.42 -29.74 -17.66
C ILE A 588 -27.78 -29.11 -16.30
N LEU A 589 -29.07 -28.89 -16.03
CA LEU A 589 -29.54 -28.41 -14.73
C LEU A 589 -29.18 -29.41 -13.62
N ALA A 590 -29.39 -30.70 -13.85
CA ALA A 590 -29.03 -31.76 -12.91
C ALA A 590 -27.51 -31.80 -12.63
N LYS A 591 -26.67 -31.61 -13.65
CA LYS A 591 -25.21 -31.50 -13.47
C LYS A 591 -24.82 -30.30 -12.60
N LEU A 592 -25.43 -29.14 -12.83
CA LEU A 592 -25.16 -27.93 -12.06
C LEU A 592 -25.68 -28.05 -10.63
N LEU A 593 -26.84 -28.69 -10.42
CA LEU A 593 -27.38 -29.00 -9.09
C LEU A 593 -26.46 -29.98 -8.35
N GLY A 594 -25.96 -31.01 -9.02
CA GLY A 594 -24.97 -31.93 -8.46
C GLY A 594 -23.69 -31.20 -8.04
N LEU A 595 -23.17 -30.30 -8.88
CA LEU A 595 -22.03 -29.45 -8.53
C LEU A 595 -22.34 -28.57 -7.31
N LEU A 596 -23.53 -27.95 -7.26
CA LEU A 596 -23.96 -27.13 -6.12
C LEU A 596 -24.01 -27.95 -4.82
N ILE A 597 -24.56 -29.17 -4.86
CA ILE A 597 -24.61 -30.07 -3.70
C ILE A 597 -23.19 -30.39 -3.23
N VAL A 598 -22.26 -30.72 -4.15
CA VAL A 598 -20.86 -30.96 -3.81
C VAL A 598 -20.24 -29.75 -3.14
N ILE A 599 -20.43 -28.55 -3.69
CA ILE A 599 -19.94 -27.29 -3.11
C ILE A 599 -20.52 -27.08 -1.70
N CYS A 600 -21.82 -27.26 -1.53
CA CYS A 600 -22.49 -27.13 -0.23
C CYS A 600 -21.93 -28.12 0.78
N VAL A 601 -21.76 -29.40 0.41
CA VAL A 601 -21.19 -30.43 1.28
C VAL A 601 -19.78 -30.05 1.75
N PHE A 602 -18.91 -29.61 0.83
CA PHE A 602 -17.56 -29.14 1.19
C PHE A 602 -17.58 -27.87 2.05
N ALA A 603 -18.51 -26.94 1.81
CA ALA A 603 -18.65 -25.74 2.63
C ALA A 603 -19.09 -26.09 4.06
N PHE A 604 -20.06 -27.00 4.22
CA PHE A 604 -20.53 -27.45 5.52
C PHE A 604 -19.51 -28.32 6.28
N SER A 605 -18.72 -29.14 5.58
CA SER A 605 -17.68 -29.96 6.21
C SER A 605 -16.57 -29.10 6.84
N GLN A 606 -16.20 -27.98 6.20
CA GLN A 606 -15.22 -27.06 6.78
C GLN A 606 -15.74 -26.33 8.01
N VAL A 607 -17.02 -25.93 8.05
CA VAL A 607 -17.59 -25.28 9.25
C VAL A 607 -17.61 -26.22 10.46
N SER A 608 -17.80 -27.52 10.21
CA SER A 608 -17.74 -28.58 11.23
C SER A 608 -16.33 -28.73 11.80
N GLU A 609 -15.31 -28.93 10.95
CA GLU A 609 -13.93 -29.10 11.42
C GLU A 609 -13.35 -27.82 12.06
N PHE A 610 -13.71 -26.63 11.55
CA PHE A 610 -13.27 -25.36 12.11
C PHE A 610 -13.84 -25.13 13.52
N LYS A 611 -15.07 -25.57 13.80
CA LYS A 611 -15.64 -25.56 15.16
C LYS A 611 -14.93 -26.53 16.09
N THR A 612 -14.55 -27.71 15.61
CA THR A 612 -13.90 -28.75 16.42
C THR A 612 -12.45 -28.42 16.76
N TYR A 613 -11.73 -27.70 15.89
CA TYR A 613 -10.33 -27.30 16.14
C TYR A 613 -10.19 -25.98 16.92
N PHE A 614 -11.13 -25.05 16.80
CA PHE A 614 -11.04 -23.73 17.46
C PHE A 614 -11.96 -23.55 18.66
N ASN A 615 -12.71 -24.60 19.02
CA ASN A 615 -13.44 -24.66 20.29
C ASN A 615 -13.26 -26.06 20.92
N PRO A 616 -12.04 -26.41 21.36
CA PRO A 616 -11.93 -27.50 22.32
C PRO A 616 -12.64 -27.00 23.58
N THR A 617 -13.63 -27.75 24.05
CA THR A 617 -14.19 -27.60 25.40
C THR A 617 -13.09 -27.46 26.44
#